data_AF-A0A7C1DAA4-F1
#
_entry.id   AF-A0A7C1DAA4-F1
#
_cell.length_a   1.000
_cell.length_b   1.000
_cell.length_c   1.000
_cell.angle_alpha   90.00
_cell.angle_beta   90.00
_cell.angle_gamma   90.00
#
_symmetry.space_group_name_H-M   'P 1'
#
loop_
_entity.id
_entity.type
_entity.pdbx_description
1 polymer ?
#
loop_
_entity_poly.entity_id
_entity_poly.type
_entity_poly.pdbx_seq_one_letter_code
_entity_poly.pdbx_strand_id
1 'polypeptide(L)'
;MQRRIGLEPDGISPALREVIWSTAVQHGVAGAANIFERAASRLGLQHAASKETQIAERDLIQAIYAERGKRFTGSSQAVRSSVQERFVKEMQLALALLPQDMDRQV
;
A
#
# COMPACT_ATOMS: atom_id res chain seq x y z
N MET A 1 22.89 9.44 8.37
CA MET A 1 21.89 8.79 9.27
C MET A 1 20.71 8.32 8.43
N GLN A 2 20.64 7.02 8.11
CA GLN A 2 19.47 6.44 7.43
C GLN A 2 18.39 6.15 8.46
N ARG A 3 17.26 6.84 8.36
CA ARG A 3 16.06 6.56 9.17
C ARG A 3 15.47 5.25 8.67
N ARG A 4 15.75 4.15 9.36
CA ARG A 4 15.10 2.86 9.13
C ARG A 4 13.65 3.02 9.60
N ILE A 5 12.71 2.92 8.66
CA ILE A 5 11.30 2.77 8.99
C ILE A 5 11.21 1.44 9.73
N GLY A 6 10.78 1.46 10.99
CA GLY A 6 10.68 0.28 11.86
C GLY A 6 9.57 -0.66 11.42
N LEU A 7 9.70 -1.24 10.24
CA LEU A 7 8.85 -2.31 9.74
C LEU A 7 9.61 -3.61 9.99
N GLU A 8 9.40 -4.20 11.17
CA GLU A 8 9.79 -5.59 11.38
C GLU A 8 9.08 -6.45 10.32
N PRO A 9 9.80 -7.26 9.51
CA PRO A 9 9.21 -8.03 8.43
C PRO A 9 8.10 -8.97 8.91
N ASP A 10 8.10 -9.35 10.19
CA ASP A 10 7.12 -10.25 10.79
C ASP A 10 5.78 -9.58 11.16
N GLY A 11 5.67 -8.26 11.02
CA GLY A 11 4.47 -7.48 11.40
C GLY A 11 3.56 -7.05 10.24
N ILE A 12 3.93 -7.30 8.98
CA ILE A 12 3.17 -6.90 7.78
C ILE A 12 3.01 -8.07 6.81
N SER A 13 1.84 -8.18 6.18
CA SER A 13 1.57 -9.26 5.22
C SER A 13 2.45 -9.18 3.97
N PRO A 14 2.64 -10.32 3.27
CA PRO A 14 3.31 -10.33 1.96
C PRO A 14 2.67 -9.35 0.97
N ALA A 15 1.35 -9.22 0.99
CA ALA A 15 0.60 -8.26 0.18
C ALA A 15 1.08 -6.82 0.40
N LEU A 16 1.12 -6.37 1.65
CA LEU A 16 1.53 -4.99 1.97
C LEU A 16 3.02 -4.77 1.64
N ARG A 17 3.87 -5.78 1.82
CA ARG A 17 5.29 -5.70 1.45
C ARG A 17 5.48 -5.48 -0.05
N GLU A 18 4.76 -6.21 -0.89
CA GLU A 18 4.79 -6.04 -2.37
C GLU A 18 4.26 -4.66 -2.79
N VAL A 19 3.22 -4.16 -2.13
CA VAL A 19 2.70 -2.81 -2.38
C VAL A 19 3.74 -1.75 -2.03
N ILE A 20 4.43 -1.88 -0.89
CA ILE A 20 5.52 -0.96 -0.50
C ILE A 20 6.67 -1.04 -1.51
N TRP A 21 7.10 -2.24 -1.89
CA TRP A 21 8.16 -2.44 -2.89
C TRP A 21 7.81 -1.78 -4.22
N SER A 22 6.67 -2.13 -4.81
CA SER A 22 6.25 -1.62 -6.13
C SER A 22 6.12 -0.09 -6.11
N THR A 23 5.63 0.48 -5.01
CA THR A 23 5.57 1.93 -4.81
C THR A 23 6.98 2.54 -4.75
N ALA A 24 7.93 1.90 -4.06
CA ALA A 24 9.31 2.37 -3.99
C ALA A 24 10.03 2.27 -5.34
N VAL A 25 9.79 1.22 -6.12
CA VAL A 25 10.30 1.10 -7.50
C VAL A 25 9.76 2.23 -8.37
N GLN A 26 8.48 2.56 -8.25
CA GLN A 26 7.85 3.57 -9.12
C GLN A 26 8.14 5.02 -8.69
N HIS A 27 8.18 5.31 -7.39
CA HIS A 27 8.22 6.67 -6.86
C HIS A 27 9.50 6.97 -6.05
N GLY A 28 10.43 6.01 -5.99
CA GLY A 28 11.59 6.06 -5.10
C GLY A 28 11.22 5.81 -3.64
N VAL A 29 12.22 5.48 -2.82
CA VAL A 29 12.03 5.15 -1.38
C VAL A 29 11.40 6.31 -0.62
N ALA A 30 11.85 7.55 -0.85
CA ALA A 30 11.30 8.74 -0.20
C ALA A 30 9.85 9.02 -0.63
N GLY A 31 9.53 8.80 -1.91
CA GLY A 31 8.17 8.94 -2.42
C GLY A 31 7.22 7.89 -1.83
N ALA A 32 7.68 6.64 -1.73
CA ALA A 32 6.93 5.56 -1.10
C ALA A 32 6.66 5.82 0.39
N ALA A 33 7.67 6.28 1.15
CA ALA A 33 7.49 6.67 2.54
C ALA A 33 6.42 7.77 2.69
N ASN A 34 6.48 8.83 1.87
CA ASN A 34 5.49 9.90 1.92
C ASN A 34 4.07 9.44 1.54
N ILE A 35 3.95 8.55 0.56
CA ILE A 35 2.67 7.97 0.16
C ILE A 35 2.08 7.13 1.30
N PHE A 36 2.89 6.28 1.90
CA PHE A 36 2.50 5.43 3.03
C PHE A 36 2.06 6.27 4.24
N GLU A 37 2.86 7.26 4.64
CA GLU A 37 2.54 8.16 5.76
C GLU A 37 1.19 8.86 5.55
N ARG A 38 0.92 9.35 4.33
CA ARG A 38 -0.37 10.01 4.01
C ARG A 38 -1.53 9.03 4.02
N ALA A 39 -1.34 7.83 3.48
CA ALA A 39 -2.36 6.77 3.50
C ALA A 39 -2.71 6.36 4.95
N ALA A 40 -1.69 6.09 5.78
CA ALA A 40 -1.87 5.75 7.18
C ALA A 40 -2.55 6.90 7.97
N SER A 41 -2.12 8.15 7.72
CA SER A 41 -2.71 9.34 8.35
C SER A 41 -4.19 9.51 8.04
N ARG A 42 -4.60 9.22 6.79
CA ARG A 42 -6.01 9.28 6.38
C ARG A 42 -6.89 8.26 7.09
N LEU A 43 -6.31 7.12 7.46
CA LEU A 43 -7.00 6.03 8.14
C LEU A 43 -6.91 6.14 9.68
N GLY A 44 -6.27 7.19 10.21
CA GLY A 44 -6.05 7.31 11.66
C GLY A 44 -5.02 6.32 12.21
N LEU A 45 -4.28 5.62 11.35
CA LEU A 45 -3.35 4.54 11.72
C LEU A 45 -1.99 5.06 12.24
N GLN A 46 -1.81 6.38 12.36
CA GLN A 46 -0.58 7.00 12.87
C GLN A 46 -0.17 6.57 14.30
N HIS A 47 -1.08 5.96 15.06
CA HIS A 47 -0.80 5.43 16.41
C HIS A 47 -1.28 3.98 16.62
N ALA A 48 -1.71 3.29 15.56
CA ALA A 48 -2.30 1.96 15.65
C ALA A 48 -1.22 0.88 15.72
N ALA A 49 -0.51 0.82 16.83
CA ALA A 49 0.16 -0.42 17.23
C ALA A 49 -0.92 -1.35 17.79
N SER A 50 -1.44 -2.29 16.97
CA SER A 50 -1.87 -3.66 17.34
C SER A 50 -3.23 -4.13 16.77
N LYS A 51 -3.18 -5.36 16.24
CA LYS A 51 -4.14 -6.48 16.32
C LYS A 51 -5.41 -6.56 15.48
N GLU A 52 -5.92 -5.49 14.87
CA GLU A 52 -6.96 -5.61 13.81
C GLU A 52 -6.31 -5.65 12.42
N THR A 53 -5.39 -6.60 12.23
CA THR A 53 -4.35 -6.51 11.22
C THR A 53 -4.87 -6.65 9.79
N GLN A 54 -5.79 -7.57 9.49
CA GLN A 54 -6.20 -7.82 8.10
C GLN A 54 -7.14 -6.75 7.51
N ILE A 55 -8.16 -6.31 8.27
CA ILE A 55 -9.09 -5.26 7.80
C ILE A 55 -8.33 -3.94 7.66
N ALA A 56 -7.47 -3.61 8.63
CA ALA A 56 -6.61 -2.43 8.55
C ALA A 56 -5.62 -2.50 7.37
N GLU A 57 -5.06 -3.67 7.04
CA GLU A 57 -4.16 -3.83 5.90
C GLU A 57 -4.87 -3.68 4.54
N ARG A 58 -6.08 -4.24 4.40
CA ARG A 58 -6.89 -4.05 3.19
C ARG A 58 -7.12 -2.57 2.91
N ASP A 59 -7.60 -1.85 3.92
CA ASP A 59 -7.91 -0.42 3.79
C ASP A 59 -6.64 0.40 3.54
N LEU A 60 -5.53 0.03 4.17
CA LEU A 60 -4.23 0.66 3.96
C LEU A 60 -3.72 0.45 2.52
N ILE A 61 -3.81 -0.77 1.98
CA ILE A 61 -3.44 -1.05 0.58
C ILE A 61 -4.26 -0.18 -0.37
N GLN A 62 -5.59 -0.11 -0.18
CA GLN A 62 -6.46 0.72 -1.00
C GLN A 62 -6.10 2.22 -0.90
N ALA A 63 -5.83 2.70 0.32
CA ALA A 63 -5.42 4.09 0.55
C ALA A 63 -4.08 4.41 -0.12
N ILE A 64 -3.11 3.48 -0.12
CA ILE A 64 -1.83 3.64 -0.84
C ILE A 64 -2.05 3.79 -2.34
N TYR A 65 -2.86 2.93 -2.97
CA TYR A 65 -3.16 3.05 -4.41
C TYR A 65 -3.88 4.35 -4.75
N ALA A 66 -4.81 4.79 -3.90
CA ALA A 66 -5.47 6.09 -4.07
C ALA A 66 -4.48 7.26 -4.01
N GLU A 67 -3.44 7.19 -3.18
CA GLU A 67 -2.37 8.19 -3.13
C GLU A 67 -1.39 8.10 -4.31
N ARG A 68 -1.03 6.89 -4.76
CA ARG A 68 -0.20 6.67 -5.94
C ARG A 68 -0.84 7.29 -7.19
N GLY A 69 -2.15 7.10 -7.36
CA GLY A 69 -2.90 7.65 -8.49
C GLY A 69 -2.84 9.18 -8.62
N LYS A 70 -2.65 9.90 -7.52
CA LYS A 70 -2.60 11.38 -7.51
C LYS A 70 -1.29 11.97 -8.01
N ARG A 71 -0.24 11.17 -8.23
CA ARG A 71 1.09 11.65 -8.63
C ARG A 71 1.24 11.97 -10.12
N PHE A 72 0.19 11.75 -10.92
CA PHE A 72 0.21 11.91 -12.39
C PHE A 72 -0.56 13.13 -12.89
N THR A 73 -0.72 14.16 -12.05
CA THR A 73 -1.47 15.39 -12.40
C THR A 73 -0.87 16.14 -13.59
N GLY A 74 0.45 16.09 -13.77
CA GLY A 74 1.16 16.68 -14.91
C GLY A 74 1.12 15.87 -16.21
N SER A 75 0.56 14.66 -16.22
CA SER A 75 0.49 13.79 -17.40
C SER A 75 -0.72 14.10 -18.28
N SER A 76 -0.79 13.54 -19.49
CA SER A 76 -2.00 13.63 -20.33
C SER A 76 -3.15 12.81 -19.74
N GLN A 77 -4.39 13.07 -20.19
CA GLN A 77 -5.56 12.30 -19.75
C GLN A 77 -5.41 10.81 -20.10
N ALA A 78 -4.92 10.49 -21.31
CA ALA A 78 -4.71 9.11 -21.73
C ALA A 78 -3.72 8.38 -20.81
N VAL A 79 -2.60 9.03 -20.45
CA VAL A 79 -1.62 8.45 -19.52
C VAL A 79 -2.22 8.24 -18.14
N ARG A 80 -2.98 9.21 -17.63
CA ARG A 80 -3.67 9.06 -16.33
C ARG A 80 -4.62 7.88 -16.33
N SER A 81 -5.44 7.71 -17.37
CA SER A 81 -6.38 6.60 -17.51
C SER A 81 -5.66 5.25 -17.53
N SER A 82 -4.62 5.10 -18.35
CA SER A 82 -3.83 3.85 -18.39
C SER A 82 -3.15 3.52 -17.06
N VAL A 83 -2.64 4.51 -16.35
CA VAL A 83 -2.03 4.32 -15.03
C VAL A 83 -3.08 3.92 -13.99
N GLN A 84 -4.26 4.54 -14.01
CA GLN A 84 -5.36 4.20 -13.11
C GLN A 84 -5.84 2.76 -13.34
N GLU A 85 -6.02 2.34 -14.59
CA GLU A 85 -6.37 0.95 -14.93
C GLU A 85 -5.32 -0.04 -14.43
N ARG A 86 -4.04 0.28 -14.61
CA ARG A 86 -2.95 -0.55 -14.09
C ARG A 86 -2.99 -0.66 -12.57
N PHE A 87 -3.20 0.45 -11.87
CA PHE A 87 -3.30 0.47 -10.40
C PHE A 87 -4.50 -0.31 -9.88
N VAL A 88 -5.65 -0.28 -10.55
CA VAL A 88 -6.79 -1.12 -10.19
C VAL A 88 -6.42 -2.60 -10.25
N LYS A 89 -5.74 -3.03 -11.33
CA LYS A 89 -5.29 -4.43 -11.49
C LYS A 89 -4.23 -4.82 -10.46
N GLU A 90 -3.21 -4.00 -10.25
CA GLU A 90 -2.16 -4.22 -9.24
C GLU A 90 -2.77 -4.32 -7.82
N MET A 91 -3.74 -3.46 -7.50
CA MET A 91 -4.44 -3.48 -6.22
C MET A 91 -5.24 -4.77 -6.02
N GLN A 92 -5.97 -5.21 -7.04
CA GLN A 92 -6.73 -6.46 -6.97
C GLN A 92 -5.80 -7.66 -6.72
N LEU A 93 -4.65 -7.71 -7.39
CA LEU A 93 -3.63 -8.75 -7.15
C LEU A 93 -3.08 -8.68 -5.72
N ALA A 94 -2.73 -7.49 -5.24
CA ALA A 94 -2.24 -7.32 -3.87
C ALA A 94 -3.28 -7.73 -2.82
N LEU A 95 -4.55 -7.36 -3.01
CA LEU A 95 -5.63 -7.75 -2.11
C LEU A 95 -5.90 -9.27 -2.12
N ALA A 96 -5.66 -9.95 -3.25
CA ALA A 96 -5.76 -11.41 -3.33
C ALA A 96 -4.62 -12.13 -2.60
N LEU A 97 -3.48 -11.46 -2.37
CA LEU A 97 -2.35 -11.97 -1.58
C LEU A 97 -2.54 -11.80 -0.07
N LEU A 98 -3.56 -11.05 0.37
CA LEU A 98 -3.89 -11.02 1.79
C LEU A 98 -4.30 -12.44 2.21
N PRO A 99 -3.89 -12.89 3.42
CA PRO A 99 -4.35 -14.16 3.96
C PRO A 99 -5.88 -14.20 3.83
N GLN A 100 -6.39 -15.14 3.06
CA GLN A 100 -7.82 -15.45 3.13
C GLN A 100 -8.01 -16.12 4.48
N ASP A 101 -9.10 -15.84 5.21
CA ASP A 101 -9.47 -16.58 6.44
C ASP A 101 -9.87 -18.05 6.13
N MET A 102 -9.05 -18.77 5.36
CA MET A 102 -9.25 -20.12 4.83
C MET A 102 -8.15 -21.08 5.27
N ASP A 103 -7.49 -20.83 6.40
CA ASP A 103 -6.53 -21.76 7.03
C ASP A 103 -6.73 -21.84 8.56
N ARG A 104 -7.99 -21.90 9.00
CA ARG A 104 -8.32 -22.24 10.39
C ARG A 104 -9.49 -23.22 10.45
N GLN A 105 -9.33 -24.38 9.81
CA GLN A 105 -10.09 -25.60 10.07
C GLN A 105 -9.50 -26.78 9.27
N VAL A 106 -8.49 -27.45 9.82
CA VAL A 106 -8.24 -28.89 9.71
C VAL A 106 -7.48 -29.35 10.93
#